data_AF-A0A935P6J9-F1
#
_entry.id   AF-A0A935P6J9-F1
#
_cell.length_a   1.000
_cell.length_b   1.000
_cell.length_c   1.000
_cell.angle_alpha   90.00
_cell.angle_beta   90.00
_cell.angle_gamma   90.00
#
_symmetry.space_group_name_H-M   'P 1'
#
loop_
_entity.id
_entity.type
_entity.pdbx_description
1 polymer ?
#
loop_
_entity_poly.entity_id
_entity_poly.type
_entity_poly.pdbx_seq_one_letter_code
_entity_poly.pdbx_strand_id
1 'polypeptide(L)'
;MSKLLKRAAERGFTLIELMIVVAIIGILAAIAIPKFADLITKSKESSAKGSLGALRSAVSIYYSDTEGIFPVDMAVGLTSGNKYLDQVPGVTIPPVSMVSNPGHVNSTAIRTLAAGAINEAGGWYYNSGIGTVQVNCAAHLDTKGSTWSLW
;
A
#
# COMPACT_ATOMS: atom_id res chain seq x y z
N MET A 1 -24.45 -49.97 46.83
CA MET A 1 -24.91 -49.79 45.44
C MET A 1 -23.88 -48.94 44.70
N SER A 2 -22.79 -49.56 44.23
CA SER A 2 -21.69 -48.89 43.52
C SER A 2 -22.01 -48.82 42.02
N LYS A 3 -22.32 -47.61 41.53
CA LYS A 3 -22.43 -47.35 40.09
C LYS A 3 -21.04 -47.51 39.46
N LEU A 4 -20.85 -48.57 38.66
CA LEU A 4 -19.73 -48.71 37.75
C LEU A 4 -19.84 -47.65 36.66
N LEU A 5 -19.05 -46.58 36.78
CA LEU A 5 -18.89 -45.58 35.72
C LEU A 5 -18.07 -46.22 34.59
N LYS A 6 -18.76 -46.61 33.52
CA LYS A 6 -18.15 -47.06 32.26
C LYS A 6 -17.35 -45.87 31.71
N ARG A 7 -16.02 -45.87 31.88
CA ARG A 7 -15.13 -44.93 31.17
C ARG A 7 -15.31 -45.20 29.68
N ALA A 8 -15.92 -44.25 28.96
CA ALA A 8 -15.85 -44.24 27.52
C ALA A 8 -14.36 -44.21 27.15
N ALA A 9 -13.89 -45.18 26.37
CA ALA A 9 -12.52 -45.18 25.89
C ALA A 9 -12.38 -43.96 24.97
N GLU A 10 -11.76 -42.90 25.48
CA GLU A 10 -11.35 -41.75 24.68
C GLU A 10 -10.35 -42.27 23.64
N ARG A 11 -10.82 -42.40 22.39
CA ARG A 11 -9.96 -42.73 21.26
C ARG A 11 -9.05 -41.54 21.02
N GLY A 12 -7.78 -41.66 21.41
CA GLY A 12 -6.74 -40.68 21.11
C GLY A 12 -6.49 -40.57 19.61
N PHE A 13 -6.04 -39.40 19.17
CA PHE A 13 -5.63 -39.13 17.79
C PHE A 13 -4.45 -40.03 17.41
N THR A 14 -4.45 -40.63 16.23
CA THR A 14 -3.31 -41.44 15.77
C THR A 14 -2.20 -40.53 15.23
N LEU A 15 -0.94 -40.94 15.39
CA LEU A 15 0.20 -40.21 14.83
C LEU A 15 0.12 -40.10 13.30
N ILE A 16 -0.44 -41.11 12.64
CA ILE A 16 -0.61 -41.12 11.18
C ILE A 16 -1.68 -40.11 10.73
N GLU A 17 -2.78 -39.95 11.47
CA GLU A 17 -3.77 -38.91 11.18
C GLU A 17 -3.14 -37.52 11.29
N LEU A 18 -2.34 -37.27 12.32
CA LEU A 18 -1.65 -35.99 12.47
C LEU A 18 -0.65 -35.74 11.32
N MET A 19 0.11 -36.77 10.93
CA MET A 19 1.08 -36.66 9.83
C MET A 19 0.43 -36.33 8.49
N ILE A 20 -0.69 -36.96 8.15
CA ILE A 20 -1.43 -36.69 6.92
C ILE A 20 -1.99 -35.26 6.94
N VAL A 21 -2.51 -34.80 8.07
CA VAL A 21 -3.04 -33.43 8.21
C VAL A 21 -1.94 -32.39 7.97
N VAL A 22 -0.77 -32.55 8.59
CA VAL A 22 0.36 -31.64 8.39
C VAL A 22 0.87 -31.67 6.95
N ALA A 23 0.89 -32.85 6.31
CA ALA A 23 1.27 -32.98 4.90
C ALA A 23 0.30 -32.23 3.97
N ILE A 24 -1.01 -32.35 4.18
CA ILE A 24 -2.03 -31.64 3.40
C ILE A 24 -1.91 -30.11 3.62
N ILE A 25 -1.79 -29.66 4.88
CA ILE A 25 -1.61 -28.23 5.19
C ILE A 25 -0.33 -27.70 4.54
N GLY A 26 0.76 -28.48 4.51
CA GLY A 26 2.01 -28.11 3.85
C GLY A 26 1.83 -27.85 2.35
N ILE A 27 1.10 -28.73 1.64
CA ILE A 27 0.83 -28.56 0.20
C ILE A 27 -0.03 -27.31 -0.05
N LEU A 28 -1.09 -27.12 0.75
CA LEU A 28 -1.97 -25.96 0.62
C LEU A 28 -1.22 -24.65 0.91
N ALA A 29 -0.39 -24.63 1.94
CA ALA A 29 0.41 -23.45 2.32
C ALA A 29 1.41 -23.07 1.22
N ALA A 30 2.08 -24.04 0.61
CA ALA A 30 3.06 -23.80 -0.46
C ALA A 30 2.45 -23.05 -1.66
N ILE A 31 1.18 -23.32 -2.00
CA ILE A 31 0.47 -22.64 -3.10
C ILE A 31 -0.17 -21.32 -2.61
N ALA A 32 -0.73 -21.32 -1.41
CA ALA A 32 -1.50 -20.18 -0.90
C ALA A 32 -0.62 -18.98 -0.52
N ILE A 33 0.54 -19.22 0.10
CA ILE A 33 1.44 -18.15 0.58
C ILE A 33 1.89 -17.21 -0.55
N PRO A 34 2.47 -17.67 -1.68
CA PRO A 34 2.89 -16.76 -2.75
C PRO A 34 1.71 -16.00 -3.36
N LYS A 35 0.57 -16.68 -3.57
CA LYS A 35 -0.64 -16.05 -4.09
C LYS A 35 -1.18 -14.96 -3.16
N PHE A 36 -1.17 -15.20 -1.86
CA PHE A 36 -1.62 -14.20 -0.87
C PHE A 36 -0.67 -13.01 -0.83
N ALA A 37 0.65 -13.23 -0.89
CA ALA A 37 1.64 -12.16 -0.96
C ALA A 37 1.39 -11.22 -2.17
N ASP A 38 1.13 -11.79 -3.35
CA ASP A 38 0.82 -11.01 -4.56
C ASP A 38 -0.47 -10.18 -4.41
N LEU A 39 -1.50 -10.76 -3.78
CA LEU A 39 -2.76 -10.05 -3.52
C LEU A 39 -2.57 -8.86 -2.58
N ILE A 40 -1.74 -9.00 -1.54
CA ILE A 40 -1.39 -7.90 -0.64
C ILE A 40 -0.63 -6.81 -1.40
N THR A 41 0.32 -7.16 -2.27
CA THR A 41 1.05 -6.19 -3.10
C THR A 41 0.10 -5.41 -4.01
N LYS A 42 -0.79 -6.09 -4.75
CA LYS A 42 -1.80 -5.45 -5.61
C LYS A 42 -2.76 -4.54 -4.83
N SER A 43 -3.13 -4.95 -3.61
CA SER A 43 -3.99 -4.15 -2.74
C SER A 43 -3.29 -2.84 -2.31
N LYS A 44 -2.00 -2.91 -1.99
CA LYS A 44 -1.18 -1.73 -1.68
C LYS A 44 -1.02 -0.82 -2.89
N GLU A 45 -0.79 -1.37 -4.08
CA GLU A 45 -0.73 -0.61 -5.34
C GLU A 45 -2.04 0.12 -5.62
N SER A 46 -3.17 -0.57 -5.47
CA SER A 46 -4.49 0.03 -5.64
C SER A 46 -4.76 1.15 -4.64
N SER A 47 -4.35 0.97 -3.38
CA SER A 47 -4.45 2.00 -2.35
C SER A 47 -3.63 3.24 -2.72
N ALA A 48 -2.37 3.06 -3.13
CA ALA A 48 -1.52 4.16 -3.56
C ALA A 48 -2.09 4.93 -4.77
N LYS A 49 -2.61 4.21 -5.76
CA LYS A 49 -3.29 4.79 -6.93
C LYS A 49 -4.53 5.58 -6.51
N GLY A 50 -5.32 5.07 -5.57
CA GLY A 50 -6.47 5.78 -4.99
C GLY A 50 -6.06 7.09 -4.32
N SER A 51 -5.05 7.05 -3.45
CA SER A 51 -4.51 8.26 -2.79
C SER A 51 -3.97 9.29 -3.79
N LEU A 52 -3.25 8.84 -4.83
CA LEU A 52 -2.73 9.71 -5.88
C LEU A 52 -3.86 10.37 -6.68
N GLY A 53 -4.89 9.61 -7.03
CA GLY A 53 -6.09 10.12 -7.70
C GLY A 53 -6.81 11.18 -6.86
N ALA A 54 -6.97 10.95 -5.57
CA ALA A 54 -7.57 11.92 -4.64
C ALA A 54 -6.76 13.24 -4.59
N LEU A 55 -5.44 13.15 -4.48
CA LEU A 55 -4.57 14.33 -4.48
C LEU A 55 -4.65 15.11 -5.79
N ARG A 56 -4.58 14.44 -6.94
CA ARG A 56 -4.68 15.10 -8.24
C ARG A 56 -6.03 15.75 -8.47
N SER A 57 -7.10 15.08 -8.04
CA SER A 57 -8.45 15.66 -8.08
C SER A 57 -8.51 16.93 -7.22
N ALA A 58 -7.97 16.89 -6.01
CA ALA A 58 -7.95 18.05 -5.12
C ALA A 58 -7.11 19.21 -5.69
N VAL A 59 -5.95 18.94 -6.28
CA VAL A 59 -5.14 19.95 -6.98
C VAL A 59 -5.91 20.55 -8.16
N SER A 60 -6.62 19.74 -8.95
CA SER A 60 -7.41 20.22 -10.09
C SER A 60 -8.58 21.10 -9.67
N ILE A 61 -9.24 20.76 -8.55
CA ILE A 61 -10.34 21.58 -8.00
C ILE A 61 -9.75 22.89 -7.47
N TYR A 62 -8.65 22.84 -6.70
CA TYR A 62 -7.96 24.04 -6.23
C TYR A 62 -7.62 24.97 -7.39
N TYR A 63 -6.98 24.44 -8.45
CA TYR A 63 -6.59 25.20 -9.62
C TYR A 63 -7.78 25.91 -10.29
N SER A 64 -8.95 25.26 -10.31
CA SER A 64 -10.18 25.84 -10.87
C SER A 64 -10.72 26.97 -9.98
N ASP A 65 -10.68 26.80 -8.67
CA ASP A 65 -11.18 27.77 -7.69
C ASP A 65 -10.27 29.00 -7.51
N THR A 66 -8.99 28.88 -7.88
CA THR A 66 -7.98 29.96 -7.78
C THR A 66 -7.62 30.56 -9.14
N GLU A 67 -8.52 30.45 -10.12
CA GLU A 67 -8.38 31.06 -11.44
C GLU A 67 -7.08 30.66 -12.17
N GLY A 68 -6.70 29.39 -12.04
CA GLY A 68 -5.55 28.83 -12.73
C GLY A 68 -4.23 28.90 -11.96
N ILE A 69 -4.29 29.02 -10.62
CA ILE A 69 -3.09 29.06 -9.77
C ILE A 69 -2.97 27.74 -9.01
N PHE A 70 -1.86 27.02 -9.21
CA PHE A 70 -1.57 25.84 -8.40
C PHE A 70 -1.15 26.21 -6.97
N PRO A 71 -1.44 25.35 -5.98
CA PRO A 71 -1.01 25.61 -4.61
C PRO A 71 0.53 25.65 -4.54
N VAL A 72 1.11 26.65 -3.89
CA VAL A 72 2.58 26.71 -3.71
C VAL A 72 3.05 25.59 -2.78
N ASP A 73 2.28 25.32 -1.74
CA ASP A 73 2.42 24.19 -0.84
C ASP A 73 1.16 23.33 -0.94
N MET A 74 1.32 22.08 -1.39
CA MET A 74 0.19 21.16 -1.56
C MET A 74 -0.48 20.79 -0.24
N ALA A 75 0.28 20.66 0.85
CA ALA A 75 -0.30 20.29 2.14
C ALA A 75 -1.22 21.40 2.62
N VAL A 76 -0.67 22.61 2.73
CA VAL A 76 -1.40 23.79 3.22
C VAL A 76 -2.53 24.16 2.26
N GLY A 77 -2.25 24.18 0.95
CA GLY A 77 -3.22 24.59 -0.05
C GLY A 77 -4.44 23.67 -0.15
N LEU A 78 -4.26 22.36 0.04
CA LEU A 78 -5.37 21.41 -0.10
C LEU A 78 -6.12 21.12 1.21
N THR A 79 -5.48 21.24 2.37
CA THR A 79 -6.11 20.90 3.66
C THR A 79 -6.62 22.12 4.44
N SER A 80 -6.26 23.33 4.04
CA SER A 80 -6.75 24.54 4.71
C SER A 80 -8.28 24.61 4.66
N GLY A 81 -8.90 24.67 5.83
CA GLY A 81 -10.37 24.74 5.97
C GLY A 81 -11.12 23.50 5.49
N ASN A 82 -10.44 22.37 5.29
CA ASN A 82 -11.02 21.09 4.83
C ASN A 82 -11.84 21.19 3.54
N LYS A 83 -11.52 22.16 2.68
CA LYS A 83 -12.31 22.42 1.45
C LYS A 83 -12.05 21.38 0.36
N TYR A 84 -10.78 21.00 0.16
CA TYR A 84 -10.38 20.08 -0.91
C TYR A 84 -10.02 18.70 -0.38
N LEU A 85 -9.36 18.64 0.78
CA LEU A 85 -9.03 17.42 1.52
C LEU A 85 -9.09 17.68 3.03
N ASP A 86 -9.51 16.68 3.82
CA ASP A 86 -9.39 16.74 5.29
C ASP A 86 -7.92 16.62 5.74
N GLN A 87 -7.16 15.77 5.04
CA GLN A 87 -5.74 15.55 5.29
C GLN A 87 -5.07 14.97 4.05
N VAL A 88 -3.76 15.15 3.94
CA VAL A 88 -2.96 14.52 2.88
C VAL A 88 -2.90 13.01 3.14
N PRO A 89 -3.43 12.16 2.24
CA PRO A 89 -3.37 10.72 2.42
C PRO A 89 -1.91 10.24 2.39
N GLY A 90 -1.58 9.22 3.19
CA GLY A 90 -0.25 8.60 3.11
C GLY A 90 -0.07 7.82 1.82
N VAL A 91 1.17 7.80 1.30
CA VAL A 91 1.51 6.83 0.25
C VAL A 91 1.79 5.48 0.90
N THR A 92 1.11 4.43 0.44
CA THR A 92 1.44 3.05 0.80
C THR A 92 2.33 2.48 -0.27
N ILE A 93 3.60 2.23 0.04
CA ILE A 93 4.54 1.69 -0.93
C ILE A 93 4.49 0.16 -0.83
N PRO A 94 4.04 -0.57 -1.87
CA PRO A 94 4.13 -2.02 -1.87
C PRO A 94 5.60 -2.42 -1.77
N PRO A 95 5.96 -3.42 -0.94
CA PRO A 95 7.31 -3.97 -0.99
C PRO A 95 7.50 -4.62 -2.36
N VAL A 96 8.26 -3.96 -3.24
CA VAL A 96 8.64 -4.56 -4.52
C VAL A 96 9.70 -5.62 -4.20
N SER A 97 9.49 -6.83 -4.70
CA SER A 97 10.41 -7.99 -4.68
C SER A 97 11.86 -7.62 -4.38
N MET A 98 12.35 -7.95 -3.16
CA MET A 98 13.72 -8.20 -2.63
C MET A 98 15.00 -7.67 -3.32
N VAL A 99 14.94 -6.88 -4.37
CA VAL A 99 16.06 -6.24 -5.05
C VAL A 99 16.04 -4.77 -4.66
N SER A 100 16.63 -4.55 -3.49
CA SER A 100 17.37 -3.36 -3.08
C SER A 100 16.71 -1.98 -3.28
N ASN A 101 15.88 -1.55 -2.32
CA ASN A 101 16.17 -0.31 -1.58
C ASN A 101 15.46 -0.30 -0.21
N PRO A 102 16.15 -0.47 0.94
CA PRO A 102 15.55 -0.51 2.28
C PRO A 102 14.86 0.77 2.78
N GLY A 103 14.79 1.84 1.99
CA GLY A 103 14.49 3.20 2.46
C GLY A 103 13.04 3.68 2.36
N HIS A 104 12.12 2.92 1.76
CA HIS A 104 10.78 3.41 1.44
C HIS A 104 9.78 3.08 2.54
N VAL A 105 9.73 3.91 3.60
CA VAL A 105 8.67 3.83 4.61
C VAL A 105 7.37 4.44 4.08
N ASN A 106 6.22 3.86 4.48
CA ASN A 106 4.93 4.52 4.30
C ASN A 106 5.01 5.93 4.89
N SER A 107 4.71 6.94 4.07
CA SER A 107 4.97 8.34 4.44
C SER A 107 3.87 9.24 3.91
N THR A 108 3.45 10.19 4.75
CA THR A 108 2.60 11.32 4.34
C THR A 108 3.44 12.52 3.93
N ALA A 109 4.77 12.43 4.03
CA ALA A 109 5.65 13.56 3.75
C ALA A 109 5.49 14.01 2.30
N ILE A 110 5.27 15.31 2.14
CA ILE A 110 5.27 15.97 0.84
C ILE A 110 6.65 16.58 0.63
N ARG A 111 7.20 16.34 -0.56
CA ARG A 111 8.43 16.93 -1.04
C ARG A 111 8.07 17.84 -2.20
N THR A 112 8.13 19.14 -1.96
CA THR A 112 8.06 20.15 -3.02
C THR A 112 9.46 20.32 -3.57
N LEU A 113 9.73 19.71 -4.71
CA LEU A 113 11.04 19.70 -5.36
C LEU A 113 10.89 20.29 -6.77
N ALA A 114 11.99 20.82 -7.33
CA ALA A 114 11.99 21.29 -8.72
C ALA A 114 11.52 20.17 -9.68
N ALA A 115 10.97 20.55 -10.84
CA ALA A 115 10.52 19.63 -11.88
C ALA A 115 11.54 18.50 -12.14
N GLY A 116 11.14 17.24 -11.94
CA GLY A 116 11.98 16.07 -12.22
C GLY A 116 12.95 15.62 -11.12
N ALA A 117 13.01 16.28 -9.96
CA ALA A 117 13.83 15.85 -8.84
C ALA A 117 13.10 14.79 -7.98
N ILE A 118 13.07 13.55 -8.46
CA ILE A 118 12.70 12.35 -7.69
C ILE A 118 13.96 11.81 -7.00
N ASN A 119 13.92 11.61 -5.68
CA ASN A 119 15.12 11.26 -4.89
C ASN A 119 14.96 10.00 -4.04
N GLU A 120 13.94 9.19 -4.34
CA GLU A 120 13.70 7.88 -3.69
C GLU A 120 13.49 7.94 -2.17
N ALA A 121 13.18 9.11 -1.60
CA ALA A 121 12.95 9.26 -0.17
C ALA A 121 11.56 8.78 0.30
N GLY A 122 10.71 8.31 -0.62
CA GLY A 122 9.31 8.00 -0.35
C GLY A 122 8.43 9.24 -0.17
N GLY A 123 7.14 9.02 0.09
CA GLY A 123 6.15 10.09 0.19
C GLY A 123 5.66 10.61 -1.17
N TRP A 124 5.09 11.82 -1.14
CA TRP A 124 4.61 12.51 -2.35
C TRP A 124 5.66 13.48 -2.87
N TYR A 125 5.82 13.50 -4.18
CA TYR A 125 6.45 14.59 -4.91
C TYR A 125 5.36 15.51 -5.43
N TYR A 126 5.56 16.81 -5.28
CA TYR A 126 4.68 17.82 -5.84
C TYR A 126 5.47 18.92 -6.55
N ASN A 127 5.02 19.29 -7.76
CA ASN A 127 5.54 20.43 -8.51
C ASN A 127 4.49 21.53 -8.59
N SER A 128 4.72 22.63 -7.89
CA SER A 128 3.81 23.78 -7.86
C SER A 128 3.77 24.58 -9.16
N GLY A 129 4.77 24.46 -10.04
CA GLY A 129 4.78 25.19 -11.31
C GLY A 129 3.81 24.63 -12.35
N ILE A 130 3.53 23.32 -12.30
CA ILE A 130 2.68 22.61 -13.28
C ILE A 130 1.60 21.75 -12.62
N GLY A 131 1.48 21.77 -11.30
CA GLY A 131 0.45 21.04 -10.54
C GLY A 131 0.60 19.52 -10.51
N THR A 132 1.73 18.97 -10.97
CA THR A 132 1.89 17.51 -11.02
C THR A 132 2.14 16.95 -9.63
N VAL A 133 1.30 15.97 -9.24
CA VAL A 133 1.50 15.12 -8.07
C VAL A 133 1.93 13.74 -8.55
N GLN A 134 2.96 13.18 -7.92
CA GLN A 134 3.38 11.81 -8.13
C GLN A 134 4.02 11.26 -6.85
N VAL A 135 4.30 9.98 -6.86
CA VAL A 135 5.06 9.34 -5.78
C VAL A 135 6.52 9.74 -5.94
N ASN A 136 7.21 10.04 -4.84
CA ASN A 136 8.64 10.30 -4.84
C ASN A 136 9.46 8.99 -4.93
N CYS A 137 9.29 8.28 -6.04
CA CYS A 137 10.00 7.05 -6.39
C CYS A 137 10.13 6.94 -7.93
N ALA A 138 11.34 6.79 -8.43
CA ALA A 138 11.67 6.67 -9.85
C ALA A 138 11.79 5.21 -10.31
N ALA A 139 12.28 4.34 -9.43
CA ALA A 139 12.74 3.01 -9.82
C ALA A 139 11.74 1.88 -9.59
N HIS A 140 10.68 2.09 -8.81
CA HIS A 140 9.73 1.02 -8.51
C HIS A 140 8.76 0.79 -9.66
N LEU A 141 8.66 -0.48 -10.06
CA LEU A 141 7.68 -0.97 -11.02
C LEU A 141 6.50 -1.60 -10.29
N ASP A 142 5.30 -1.44 -10.85
CA ASP A 142 4.12 -2.16 -10.38
C ASP A 142 4.18 -3.65 -10.75
N THR A 143 3.19 -4.43 -10.31
CA THR A 143 3.04 -5.84 -10.67
C THR A 143 2.95 -6.13 -12.18
N LYS A 144 2.86 -5.09 -13.04
CA LYS A 144 2.85 -5.17 -14.50
C LYS A 144 4.14 -4.65 -15.15
N GLY A 145 5.13 -4.22 -14.37
CA GLY A 145 6.41 -3.70 -14.88
C GLY A 145 6.39 -2.23 -15.30
N SER A 146 5.36 -1.47 -14.91
CA SER A 146 5.25 -0.02 -15.22
C SER A 146 5.61 0.83 -14.00
N THR A 147 6.32 1.95 -14.22
CA THR A 147 6.68 2.89 -13.15
C THR A 147 5.44 3.52 -12.54
N TRP A 148 5.21 3.30 -11.24
CA TRP A 148 3.96 3.72 -10.62
C TRP A 148 3.90 5.17 -10.13
N SER A 149 4.99 5.90 -10.29
CA SER A 149 4.99 7.36 -10.18
C SER A 149 4.33 8.04 -11.38
N LEU A 150 4.20 7.37 -12.54
CA LEU A 150 3.73 7.98 -13.79
C LEU A 150 2.26 7.71 -14.14
N TRP A 151 1.54 6.91 -13.36
CA TRP A 151 0.07 6.82 -13.48
C TRP A 151 -0.54 8.17 -13.20
#